data_AF-A0A2N0RYI6-F1
#
_entry.id   AF-A0A2N0RYI6-F1
#
_cell.length_a   1.000
_cell.length_b   1.000
_cell.length_c   1.000
_cell.angle_alpha   90.00
_cell.angle_beta   90.00
_cell.angle_gamma   90.00
#
_symmetry.space_group_name_H-M   'P 1'
#
loop_
_entity.id
_entity.type
_entity.pdbx_description
1 polymer ?
#
loop_
_entity_poly.entity_id
_entity_poly.type
_entity_poly.pdbx_seq_one_letter_code
_entity_poly.pdbx_strand_id
1 'polypeptide(L)'
;MASIISRWINKVDVNCNFSYLRELYLPYKFQLLLRGSRDGFTPKRFHELCDGKPYTVTFIKVKGAEEIIGGYDPSKWESSGEKTNEALYCGSKNGPDFADIILWAHNESTDYTSLVCKKRHHEKSIRDAEGNFTMDDYEVFQILKR
;
A
#
# COMPACT_ATOMS: atom_id res chain seq x y z
N MET A 1 14.79 -3.55 -4.18
CA MET A 1 13.49 -2.87 -3.97
C MET A 1 13.44 -2.11 -2.65
N ALA A 2 13.73 -2.74 -1.51
CA ALA A 2 13.77 -2.07 -0.19
C ALA A 2 14.67 -0.82 -0.11
N SER A 3 15.81 -0.81 -0.82
CA SER A 3 16.74 0.33 -0.85
C SER A 3 16.17 1.58 -1.55
N ILE A 4 15.35 1.41 -2.59
CA ILE A 4 14.71 2.53 -3.31
C ILE A 4 13.63 3.19 -2.45
N ILE A 5 12.81 2.37 -1.78
CA ILE A 5 11.68 2.84 -0.97
C ILE A 5 12.16 3.57 0.29
N SER A 6 13.19 3.04 0.95
CA SER A 6 13.81 3.73 2.09
C SER A 6 14.39 5.10 1.71
N ARG A 7 14.91 5.25 0.49
CA ARG A 7 15.42 6.54 0.00
C ARG A 7 14.31 7.55 -0.22
N TRP A 8 13.19 7.12 -0.80
CA TRP A 8 12.00 7.96 -0.97
C TRP A 8 11.44 8.45 0.37
N ILE A 9 11.33 7.56 1.37
CA ILE A 9 10.87 7.92 2.72
C ILE A 9 11.78 8.97 3.38
N ASN A 10 13.10 8.83 3.24
CA ASN A 10 14.07 9.74 3.86
C ASN A 10 14.30 11.04 3.07
N LYS A 11 13.63 11.26 1.93
CA LYS A 11 13.84 12.42 1.03
C LYS A 11 15.32 12.66 0.66
N VAL A 12 16.10 11.59 0.48
CA VAL A 12 17.54 11.72 0.20
C VAL A 12 17.78 11.80 -1.30
N ASP A 13 18.50 12.84 -1.72
CA ASP A 13 18.88 13.10 -3.11
C ASP A 13 19.71 11.94 -3.72
N VAL A 14 19.47 11.66 -5.00
CA VAL A 14 20.03 10.52 -5.73
C VAL A 14 21.52 10.71 -6.05
N ASN A 15 22.03 11.94 -5.88
CA ASN A 15 23.36 12.34 -6.31
C ASN A 15 24.49 12.16 -5.26
N CYS A 16 24.22 11.50 -4.13
CA CYS A 16 25.24 11.28 -3.10
C CYS A 16 26.10 10.03 -3.42
N ASN A 17 27.41 10.25 -3.62
CA ASN A 17 28.48 9.28 -3.92
C ASN A 17 28.73 8.18 -2.84
N PHE A 18 27.77 7.93 -1.96
CA PHE A 18 27.77 6.96 -0.85
C PHE A 18 26.71 5.86 -1.04
N SER A 19 26.32 5.58 -2.29
CA SER A 19 25.24 4.65 -2.65
C SER A 19 25.44 3.23 -2.09
N TYR A 20 26.68 2.72 -2.08
CA TYR A 20 27.01 1.38 -1.61
C TYR A 20 26.96 1.22 -0.08
N LEU A 21 27.38 2.24 0.68
CA LEU A 21 27.37 2.20 2.16
C LEU A 21 25.94 2.29 2.74
N ARG A 22 24.97 2.78 1.96
CA ARG A 22 23.56 2.86 2.38
C ARG A 22 22.80 1.55 2.29
N GLU A 23 23.22 0.58 1.48
CA GLU A 23 22.61 -0.77 1.47
C GLU A 23 22.94 -1.55 2.75
N LEU A 24 24.11 -1.29 3.35
CA LEU A 24 24.50 -1.81 4.67
C LEU A 24 23.75 -1.10 5.81
N TYR A 25 23.38 0.17 5.61
CA TYR A 25 22.69 1.04 6.57
C TYR A 25 21.23 1.31 6.21
N LEU A 26 20.49 0.33 5.69
CA LEU A 26 19.03 0.48 5.64
C LEU A 26 18.51 0.45 7.09
N PRO A 27 18.09 1.59 7.68
CA PRO A 27 17.67 1.62 9.07
C PRO A 27 16.28 1.01 9.23
N TYR A 28 15.75 0.36 8.18
CA TYR A 28 14.41 -0.19 8.14
C TYR A 28 14.42 -1.67 7.79
N LYS A 29 13.55 -2.40 8.48
CA LYS A 29 13.16 -3.77 8.16
C LYS A 29 11.75 -3.73 7.62
N PHE A 30 11.55 -4.32 6.44
CA PHE A 30 10.23 -4.54 5.87
C PHE A 30 9.72 -5.89 6.35
N GLN A 31 8.67 -5.88 7.15
CA GLN A 31 8.00 -7.08 7.64
C GLN A 31 6.74 -7.32 6.81
N LEU A 32 6.70 -8.42 6.06
CA LEU A 32 5.51 -8.83 5.33
C LEU A 32 4.37 -9.10 6.32
N LEU A 33 3.26 -8.36 6.19
CA LEU A 33 2.03 -8.58 6.95
C LEU A 33 1.10 -9.50 6.17
N LEU A 34 0.85 -9.18 4.90
CA LEU A 34 -0.14 -9.84 4.07
C LEU A 34 0.41 -10.02 2.64
N ARG A 35 0.15 -11.19 2.04
CA ARG A 35 0.27 -11.44 0.60
C ARG A 35 -1.05 -12.05 0.10
N GLY A 36 -1.69 -11.43 -0.90
CA GLY A 36 -3.00 -11.86 -1.42
C GLY A 36 -3.02 -13.33 -1.85
N SER A 37 -2.02 -13.76 -2.63
CA SER A 37 -1.89 -15.16 -3.07
C SER A 37 -1.67 -16.18 -1.94
N ARG A 38 -1.26 -15.73 -0.74
CA ARG A 38 -1.04 -16.58 0.44
C ARG A 38 -2.22 -16.51 1.42
N ASP A 39 -2.71 -15.31 1.69
CA ASP A 39 -3.61 -15.03 2.80
C ASP A 39 -5.06 -14.77 2.34
N GLY A 40 -5.28 -14.50 1.04
CA GLY A 40 -6.56 -14.17 0.44
C GLY A 40 -6.71 -12.67 0.11
N PHE A 41 -7.77 -12.33 -0.63
CA PHE A 41 -8.02 -10.99 -1.15
C PHE A 41 -9.25 -10.32 -0.51
N THR A 42 -9.57 -10.68 0.73
CA THR A 42 -10.77 -10.19 1.42
C THR A 42 -10.44 -9.01 2.35
N PRO A 43 -11.35 -8.01 2.49
CA PRO A 43 -11.21 -6.95 3.50
C PRO A 43 -10.99 -7.49 4.91
N LYS A 44 -11.71 -8.57 5.27
CA LYS A 44 -11.57 -9.23 6.56
C LYS A 44 -10.13 -9.66 6.83
N ARG A 45 -9.47 -10.31 5.86
CA ARG A 45 -8.07 -10.70 6.03
C ARG A 45 -7.12 -9.53 6.09
N PHE A 46 -7.38 -8.47 5.32
CA PHE A 46 -6.62 -7.24 5.43
C PHE A 46 -6.70 -6.66 6.85
N HIS A 47 -7.90 -6.47 7.39
CA HIS A 47 -8.09 -5.89 8.71
C HIS A 47 -7.54 -6.77 9.84
N GLU A 48 -7.71 -8.09 9.76
CA GLU A 48 -7.15 -9.02 10.75
C GLU A 48 -5.60 -8.98 10.83
N LEU A 49 -4.92 -8.68 9.72
CA LEU A 49 -3.45 -8.67 9.64
C LEU A 49 -2.83 -7.27 9.74
N CYS A 50 -3.55 -6.24 9.31
CA CYS A 50 -3.00 -4.89 9.10
C CYS A 50 -3.57 -3.82 10.04
N ASP A 51 -4.74 -4.03 10.66
CA ASP A 51 -5.27 -3.06 11.63
C ASP A 51 -4.30 -2.89 12.80
N GLY A 52 -4.19 -1.65 13.29
CA GLY A 52 -3.25 -1.34 14.36
C GLY A 52 -1.79 -1.18 13.91
N LYS A 53 -1.45 -1.41 12.63
CA LYS A 53 -0.08 -1.30 12.11
C LYS A 53 0.14 0.04 11.39
N PRO A 54 0.99 0.94 11.91
CA PRO A 54 1.40 2.14 11.19
C PRO A 54 2.59 1.87 10.25
N TYR A 55 2.93 2.86 9.43
CA TYR A 55 4.09 2.85 8.53
C TYR A 55 4.08 1.66 7.58
N THR A 56 2.99 1.52 6.82
CA THR A 56 2.83 0.41 5.88
C THR A 56 3.09 0.86 4.45
N VAL A 57 3.62 -0.04 3.64
CA VAL A 57 3.70 0.11 2.19
C VAL A 57 2.98 -1.06 1.54
N THR A 58 2.12 -0.76 0.56
CA THR A 58 1.40 -1.75 -0.22
C THR A 58 1.89 -1.75 -1.65
N PHE A 59 2.04 -2.93 -2.23
CA PHE A 59 2.29 -3.14 -3.66
C PHE A 59 1.15 -3.95 -4.24
N ILE A 60 0.68 -3.57 -5.41
CA ILE A 60 -0.37 -4.26 -6.16
C ILE A 60 0.19 -4.54 -7.55
N LYS A 61 0.24 -5.81 -7.92
CA LYS A 61 0.61 -6.23 -9.27
C LYS A 61 -0.63 -6.18 -10.16
N VAL A 62 -0.66 -5.26 -11.11
CA VAL A 62 -1.79 -5.10 -12.03
C VAL A 62 -1.81 -6.27 -13.01
N LYS A 63 -2.97 -6.91 -13.14
CA LYS A 63 -3.14 -8.08 -14.02
C LYS A 63 -3.14 -7.65 -15.48
N GLY A 64 -2.40 -8.41 -16.30
CA GLY A 64 -2.29 -8.16 -17.74
C GLY A 64 -1.43 -6.93 -18.10
N ALA A 65 -0.72 -6.36 -17.13
CA ALA A 65 0.25 -5.29 -17.32
C ALA A 65 1.55 -5.62 -16.58
N GLU A 66 2.70 -5.15 -17.08
CA GLU A 66 3.98 -5.21 -16.35
C GLU A 66 4.08 -4.06 -15.34
N GLU A 67 2.99 -3.80 -14.62
CA GLU A 67 2.80 -2.62 -13.79
C GLU A 67 2.62 -3.01 -12.32
N ILE A 68 3.35 -2.32 -11.45
CA ILE A 68 3.18 -2.39 -10.00
C ILE A 68 2.82 -0.99 -9.50
N ILE A 69 1.67 -0.89 -8.85
CA ILE A 69 1.21 0.33 -8.20
C ILE A 69 1.14 0.12 -6.69
N GLY A 70 0.92 1.17 -5.93
CA GLY A 70 0.90 1.07 -4.49
C GLY A 70 0.94 2.41 -3.79
N GLY A 71 1.13 2.36 -2.48
CA GLY A 71 1.19 3.54 -1.65
C GLY A 71 1.83 3.26 -0.31
N TYR A 72 2.37 4.32 0.29
CA TYR A 72 2.86 4.31 1.66
C TYR A 72 1.87 5.09 2.52
N ASP A 73 1.42 4.48 3.61
CA ASP A 73 0.62 5.14 4.63
C ASP A 73 1.37 5.13 5.98
N PRO A 74 1.78 6.30 6.50
CA PRO A 74 2.37 6.38 7.83
C PRO A 74 1.36 6.14 8.95
N SER A 75 0.07 6.31 8.67
CA SER A 75 -1.02 6.20 9.63
C SER A 75 -1.32 4.75 9.99
N LYS A 76 -1.99 4.57 11.12
CA LYS A 76 -2.55 3.28 11.52
C LYS A 76 -3.85 2.99 10.74
N TRP A 77 -4.03 1.73 10.35
CA TRP A 77 -5.32 1.23 9.82
C TRP A 77 -6.30 0.91 10.95
N GLU A 78 -7.56 1.31 10.79
CA GLU A 78 -8.63 1.09 11.77
C GLU A 78 -9.96 0.83 11.05
N SER A 79 -10.60 -0.31 11.33
CA SER A 79 -11.89 -0.70 10.76
C SER A 79 -13.11 -0.20 11.55
N SER A 80 -12.91 0.40 12.73
CA SER A 80 -13.98 0.86 13.63
C SER A 80 -14.71 2.13 13.19
N GLY A 81 -14.39 2.66 12.01
CA GLY A 81 -15.02 3.84 11.43
C GLY A 81 -14.36 5.14 11.89
N GLU A 82 -14.00 5.96 10.91
CA GLU A 82 -13.42 7.30 11.00
C GLU A 82 -11.90 7.38 11.20
N LYS A 83 -11.16 7.40 10.07
CA LYS A 83 -9.87 8.11 10.04
C LYS A 83 -10.18 9.61 10.15
N THR A 84 -9.57 10.29 11.11
CA THR A 84 -9.75 11.73 11.40
C THR A 84 -9.21 12.67 10.32
N ASN A 85 -8.75 12.12 9.19
CA ASN A 85 -8.21 12.89 8.07
C ASN A 85 -9.17 12.66 6.91
N GLU A 86 -9.80 13.73 6.43
CA GLU A 86 -10.87 13.81 5.44
C GLU A 86 -10.61 13.13 4.08
N ALA A 87 -9.51 12.39 3.92
CA ALA A 87 -9.03 11.81 2.67
C ALA A 87 -9.11 10.27 2.58
N LEU A 88 -9.45 9.55 3.66
CA LEU A 88 -9.32 8.08 3.68
C LEU A 88 -10.56 7.41 4.29
N TYR A 89 -11.38 6.77 3.45
CA TYR A 89 -12.54 6.02 3.90
C TYR A 89 -12.09 4.62 4.33
N CYS A 90 -11.85 4.44 5.63
CA CYS A 90 -11.52 3.13 6.21
C CYS A 90 -12.79 2.53 6.83
N GLY A 91 -13.47 1.66 6.08
CA GLY A 91 -14.59 0.86 6.55
C GLY A 91 -14.28 -0.63 6.47
N SER A 92 -15.03 -1.47 7.18
CA SER A 92 -14.79 -2.93 7.26
C SER A 92 -14.84 -3.68 5.92
N LYS A 93 -15.33 -3.03 4.86
CA LYS A 93 -15.42 -3.57 3.49
C LYS A 93 -14.30 -3.08 2.57
N ASN A 94 -13.40 -2.25 3.09
CA ASN A 94 -12.34 -1.61 2.33
C ASN A 94 -11.02 -2.34 2.57
N GLY A 95 -10.15 -2.29 1.58
CA GLY A 95 -8.76 -2.70 1.73
C GLY A 95 -7.86 -1.52 2.06
N PRO A 96 -6.57 -1.61 1.70
CA PRO A 96 -5.70 -0.44 1.63
C PRO A 96 -6.37 0.67 0.81
N ASP A 97 -6.51 1.85 1.42
CA ASP A 97 -6.97 3.07 0.77
C ASP A 97 -5.80 4.05 0.73
N PHE A 98 -5.40 4.48 -0.47
CA PHE A 98 -4.35 5.46 -0.67
C PHE A 98 -4.88 6.76 -1.28
N ALA A 99 -6.16 7.06 -1.01
CA ALA A 99 -6.94 8.20 -1.51
C ALA A 99 -7.22 8.15 -3.04
N ASP A 100 -6.23 7.74 -3.82
CA ASP A 100 -6.29 7.61 -5.28
C ASP A 100 -6.34 6.15 -5.75
N ILE A 101 -5.97 5.19 -4.91
CA ILE A 101 -6.17 3.74 -5.11
C ILE A 101 -7.17 3.24 -4.08
N ILE A 102 -8.26 2.63 -4.55
CA ILE A 102 -9.34 2.11 -3.72
C ILE A 102 -9.54 0.63 -4.03
N LEU A 103 -9.42 -0.21 -3.00
CA LEU A 103 -9.80 -1.63 -3.01
C LEU A 103 -11.07 -1.81 -2.18
N TRP A 104 -12.12 -2.34 -2.80
CA TRP A 104 -13.43 -2.51 -2.15
C TRP A 104 -14.08 -3.84 -2.53
N ALA A 105 -14.81 -4.42 -1.58
CA ALA A 105 -15.62 -5.62 -1.76
C ALA A 105 -17.06 -5.39 -1.31
N HIS A 106 -17.99 -6.19 -1.84
CA HIS A 106 -19.42 -6.11 -1.49
C HIS A 106 -19.67 -6.36 0.01
N ASN A 107 -18.92 -7.30 0.59
CA ASN A 107 -18.85 -7.56 2.01
C ASN A 107 -17.42 -7.91 2.45
N GLU A 108 -17.19 -7.96 3.76
CA GLU A 108 -15.86 -8.20 4.36
C GLU A 108 -15.26 -9.58 4.01
N SER A 109 -16.09 -10.57 3.67
CA SER A 109 -15.69 -11.96 3.46
C SER A 109 -15.52 -12.33 1.98
N THR A 110 -15.88 -11.44 1.06
CA THR A 110 -15.68 -11.62 -0.38
C THR A 110 -14.39 -10.95 -0.83
N ASP A 111 -13.77 -11.51 -1.86
CA ASP A 111 -12.62 -10.89 -2.49
C ASP A 111 -12.96 -9.49 -3.03
N TYR A 112 -11.94 -8.63 -3.13
CA TYR A 112 -12.10 -7.30 -3.73
C TYR A 112 -12.68 -7.40 -5.15
N THR A 113 -13.84 -6.78 -5.34
CA THR A 113 -14.55 -6.76 -6.63
C THR A 113 -14.30 -5.47 -7.39
N SER A 114 -13.95 -4.39 -6.69
CA SER A 114 -13.69 -3.08 -7.26
C SER A 114 -12.29 -2.61 -6.90
N LEU A 115 -11.43 -2.52 -7.92
CA LEU A 115 -10.13 -1.88 -7.82
C LEU A 115 -10.14 -0.67 -8.75
N VAL A 116 -9.92 0.51 -8.17
CA VAL A 116 -10.01 1.79 -8.88
C VAL A 116 -8.76 2.60 -8.63
N CYS A 117 -8.18 3.14 -9.70
CA CYS A 117 -7.14 4.17 -9.62
C CYS A 117 -7.66 5.46 -10.28
N LYS A 118 -7.75 6.56 -9.52
CA LYS A 118 -8.19 7.87 -10.02
C LYS A 118 -7.34 8.97 -9.41
N LYS A 119 -6.89 9.94 -10.19
CA LYS A 119 -6.22 11.11 -9.63
C LYS A 119 -7.23 11.99 -8.90
N ARG A 120 -7.11 12.09 -7.58
CA ARG A 120 -7.95 12.96 -6.76
C ARG A 120 -7.14 13.85 -5.83
N HIS A 121 -6.14 13.27 -5.18
CA HIS A 121 -5.42 13.92 -4.09
C HIS A 121 -3.94 14.16 -4.40
N HIS A 122 -3.27 13.20 -5.06
CA HIS A 122 -1.86 13.39 -5.39
C HIS A 122 -1.69 14.40 -6.53
N GLU A 123 -0.62 15.20 -6.43
CA GLU A 123 -0.25 16.20 -7.46
C GLU A 123 -0.09 15.54 -8.83
N LYS A 124 0.51 14.34 -8.84
CA LYS A 124 0.71 13.48 -10.01
C LYS A 124 -0.13 12.22 -9.90
N SER A 125 -0.65 11.76 -11.03
CA SER A 125 -1.36 10.48 -11.10
C SER A 125 -0.43 9.33 -10.71
N ILE A 126 -0.94 8.36 -9.96
CA ILE A 126 -0.20 7.14 -9.59
C ILE A 126 -0.03 6.22 -10.81
N ARG A 127 -0.93 6.36 -11.79
CA ARG A 127 -1.00 5.56 -13.01
C ARG A 127 -1.43 6.44 -14.18
N ASP A 128 -0.89 6.15 -15.37
CA ASP A 128 -1.25 6.87 -16.61
C ASP A 128 -2.69 6.53 -17.07
N ALA A 129 -3.12 5.29 -16.86
CA ALA A 129 -4.48 4.82 -17.14
C ALA A 129 -5.37 4.88 -15.89
N GLU A 130 -6.25 5.88 -15.84
CA GLU A 130 -7.29 5.97 -14.81
C GLU A 130 -8.43 4.96 -15.03
N GLY A 131 -9.12 4.63 -13.94
CA GLY A 131 -10.33 3.79 -13.98
C GLY A 131 -10.16 2.47 -13.24
N ASN A 132 -10.96 1.49 -13.66
CA ASN A 132 -10.99 0.18 -13.03
C ASN A 132 -9.82 -0.67 -13.52
N PHE A 133 -9.28 -1.50 -12.64
CA PHE A 133 -8.27 -2.48 -13.01
C PHE A 133 -8.50 -3.80 -12.27
N THR A 134 -7.70 -4.81 -12.58
CA THR A 134 -7.66 -6.08 -11.85
C THR A 134 -6.23 -6.34 -11.39
N MET A 135 -6.05 -7.16 -10.35
CA MET A 135 -4.73 -7.49 -9.81
C MET A 135 -4.44 -8.99 -9.92
N ASP A 136 -3.17 -9.32 -10.08
CA ASP A 136 -2.67 -10.69 -9.94
C ASP A 136 -2.31 -11.01 -8.49
N ASP A 137 -1.75 -10.03 -7.77
CA ASP A 137 -1.42 -10.15 -6.35
C ASP A 137 -1.31 -8.76 -5.69
N TYR A 138 -1.29 -8.74 -4.36
CA TYR A 138 -0.89 -7.57 -3.59
C TYR A 138 -0.15 -7.97 -2.32
N GLU A 139 0.75 -7.12 -1.87
CA GLU A 139 1.53 -7.33 -0.66
C GLU A 139 1.50 -6.09 0.22
N VAL A 140 1.39 -6.27 1.53
CA VAL A 140 1.44 -5.21 2.53
C VAL A 140 2.62 -5.48 3.46
N PHE A 141 3.52 -4.50 3.58
CA PHE A 141 4.68 -4.56 4.47
C PHE A 141 4.58 -3.47 5.53
N GLN A 142 4.87 -3.83 6.79
CA GLN A 142 5.18 -2.87 7.82
C GLN A 142 6.65 -2.47 7.76
N ILE A 143 6.93 -1.18 7.86
CA ILE A 143 8.27 -0.63 7.90
C ILE A 143 8.64 -0.39 9.37
N LEU A 144 9.62 -1.14 9.86
CA LEU A 144 10.11 -1.04 11.24
C LEU A 144 11.50 -0.41 11.22
N LYS A 145 11.81 0.49 12.15
CA LYS A 145 13.20 0.91 12.37
C LYS A 145 14.01 -0.25 12.98
N ARG A 146 15.23 -0.45 12.49
CA ARG A 146 16.22 -1.36 13.09
C ARG A 146 16.84 -0.75 14.33
#